data_AF-A0A816APC4-F1
#
_entry.id   AF-A0A816APC4-F1
#
_cell.length_a   1.000
_cell.length_b   1.000
_cell.length_c   1.000
_cell.angle_alpha   90.00
_cell.angle_beta   90.00
_cell.angle_gamma   90.00
#
_symmetry.space_group_name_H-M   'P 1'
#
loop_
_entity.id
_entity.type
_entity.pdbx_description
1 polymer ?
#
loop_
_entity_poly.entity_id
_entity_poly.type
_entity_poly.pdbx_seq_one_letter_code
_entity_poly.pdbx_strand_id
1 'polypeptide(L)'
;MNRAEQEREQKVNQNRWRWTFQRSHDREQMRHQLPIIKIHSSNKEYILPSTDEIDRVDFNPVDYINQLFPTEQSLANIDEVIGSVKSKVRSLDTDIRFTIRAHSDIEIDEHKALVKVQNSILLLLFQQMREIKDKANKSEEMAKEITRDIKQLDVAKKNLTTSVTTLNHLQIIAIKKKSYGDIANLPHPVISVLEHFQPYMNIPQIQELSANVKELTVQITVQVRKECEDAFNGPNAKVNVCKIIDVIDPKLRLEVINWFLKTHLSEYTILYQESQEIIIKNKIK
;
A
#
# COMPACT_ATOMS: atom_id res chain seq x y z
N MET A 1 -23.18 -0.81 -7.55
CA MET A 1 -22.12 -0.05 -6.86
C MET A 1 -22.82 0.84 -5.85
N ASN A 2 -22.69 0.52 -4.56
CA ASN A 2 -23.52 1.11 -3.51
C ASN A 2 -23.05 2.53 -3.15
N ARG A 3 -23.97 3.40 -2.73
CA ARG A 3 -23.67 4.77 -2.24
C ARG A 3 -22.60 4.79 -1.15
N ALA A 4 -22.57 3.76 -0.31
CA ALA A 4 -21.55 3.57 0.74
C ALA A 4 -20.13 3.28 0.19
N GLU A 5 -20.03 2.78 -1.04
CA GLU A 5 -18.77 2.47 -1.71
C GLU A 5 -18.16 3.74 -2.33
N GLN A 6 -19.00 4.60 -2.92
CA GLN A 6 -18.61 5.93 -3.39
C GLN A 6 -18.14 6.83 -2.23
N GLU A 7 -18.78 6.79 -1.08
CA GLU A 7 -18.36 7.56 0.11
C GLU A 7 -17.01 7.07 0.68
N ARG A 8 -16.71 5.77 0.57
CA ARG A 8 -15.41 5.21 0.96
C ARG A 8 -14.31 5.66 0.00
N GLU A 9 -14.56 5.61 -1.31
CA GLU A 9 -13.60 6.07 -2.31
C GLU A 9 -13.33 7.58 -2.21
N GLN A 10 -14.35 8.38 -1.94
CA GLN A 10 -14.17 9.82 -1.68
C GLN A 10 -13.29 10.08 -0.46
N LYS A 11 -13.49 9.36 0.65
CA LYS A 11 -12.65 9.50 1.85
C LYS A 11 -11.20 9.05 1.61
N VAL A 12 -11.01 7.95 0.86
CA VAL A 12 -9.66 7.47 0.49
C VAL A 12 -8.94 8.47 -0.40
N ASN A 13 -9.63 9.04 -1.40
CA ASN A 13 -9.06 10.06 -2.27
C ASN A 13 -8.76 11.35 -1.50
N GLN A 14 -9.67 11.81 -0.63
CA GLN A 14 -9.44 13.00 0.20
C GLN A 14 -8.21 12.86 1.10
N ASN A 15 -8.02 11.69 1.71
CA ASN A 15 -6.83 11.40 2.49
C ASN A 15 -5.58 11.35 1.61
N ARG A 16 -5.64 10.70 0.44
CA ARG A 16 -4.53 10.65 -0.52
C ARG A 16 -4.07 12.05 -0.94
N TRP A 17 -5.00 12.95 -1.28
CA TRP A 17 -4.69 14.34 -1.64
C TRP A 17 -4.03 15.11 -0.48
N ARG A 18 -4.49 14.87 0.75
CA ARG A 18 -3.91 15.48 1.95
C ARG A 18 -2.46 15.05 2.17
N TRP A 19 -2.14 13.77 1.98
CA TRP A 19 -0.77 13.25 2.09
C TRP A 19 0.14 13.77 0.98
N THR A 20 -0.35 13.86 -0.27
CA THR A 20 0.45 14.41 -1.38
C THR A 20 0.74 15.89 -1.20
N PHE A 21 -0.24 16.65 -0.69
CA PHE A 21 -0.09 18.09 -0.46
C PHE A 21 0.88 18.36 0.70
N GLN A 22 0.76 17.63 1.82
CA GLN A 22 1.70 17.74 2.94
C GLN A 22 3.14 17.41 2.52
N ARG A 23 3.32 16.33 1.73
CA ARG A 23 4.64 15.95 1.21
C ARG A 23 5.21 16.95 0.20
N SER A 24 4.37 17.70 -0.50
CA SER A 24 4.81 18.79 -1.36
C SER A 24 5.23 19.99 -0.52
N HIS A 25 4.42 20.37 0.47
CA HIS A 25 4.69 21.48 1.37
C HIS A 25 5.97 21.26 2.19
N ASP A 26 6.18 20.05 2.73
CA ASP A 26 7.40 19.68 3.46
C ASP A 26 8.65 19.72 2.55
N ARG A 27 8.50 19.40 1.25
CA ARG A 27 9.58 19.52 0.25
C ARG A 27 9.89 20.97 -0.11
N GLU A 28 8.88 21.82 -0.21
CA GLU A 28 9.03 23.26 -0.44
C GLU A 28 9.75 23.92 0.75
N GLN A 29 9.36 23.58 1.98
CA GLN A 29 10.00 24.08 3.20
C GLN A 29 11.45 23.62 3.34
N MET A 30 11.75 22.36 2.98
CA MET A 30 13.12 21.85 2.92
C MET A 30 13.99 22.60 1.89
N ARG A 31 13.41 23.01 0.75
CA ARG A 31 14.14 23.84 -0.23
C ARG A 31 14.46 25.23 0.29
N HIS A 32 13.62 25.80 1.16
CA HIS A 32 13.83 27.13 1.74
C HIS A 32 14.74 27.12 2.98
N GLN A 33 14.99 25.95 3.59
CA GLN A 33 15.92 25.77 4.72
C GLN A 33 17.33 25.31 4.33
N LEU A 34 17.58 24.98 3.06
CA LEU A 34 18.95 24.77 2.60
C LEU A 34 19.68 26.11 2.71
N PRO A 35 20.75 26.23 3.52
CA PRO A 35 21.58 27.41 3.46
C PRO A 35 22.13 27.47 2.05
N ILE A 36 21.67 28.46 1.28
CA ILE A 36 22.34 28.84 0.03
C ILE A 36 23.74 29.24 0.50
N ILE A 37 24.71 28.34 0.28
CA ILE A 37 26.11 28.69 0.37
C ILE A 37 26.34 29.68 -0.77
N LYS A 38 26.04 30.95 -0.51
CA LYS A 38 26.65 32.07 -1.22
C LYS A 38 28.11 31.95 -0.88
N ILE A 39 28.84 31.22 -1.72
CA ILE A 39 30.28 31.34 -1.83
C ILE A 39 30.47 32.85 -2.04
N HIS A 40 30.86 33.57 -1.00
CA HIS A 40 31.35 34.91 -1.15
C HIS A 40 32.62 34.74 -1.97
N SER A 41 32.47 34.83 -3.29
CA SER A 41 33.56 35.17 -4.20
C SER A 41 33.97 36.60 -3.86
N SER A 42 34.62 36.76 -2.71
CA SER A 42 35.24 38.01 -2.30
C SER A 42 36.67 38.00 -2.77
N ASN A 43 37.03 39.09 -3.46
CA ASN A 43 38.38 39.62 -3.64
C ASN A 43 39.25 38.93 -4.69
N LYS A 44 38.91 39.19 -5.96
CA LYS A 44 39.91 39.46 -7.03
C LYS A 44 40.10 40.97 -7.28
N GLU A 45 39.80 41.79 -6.29
CA GLU A 45 40.27 43.16 -6.13
C GLU A 45 41.12 43.07 -4.86
N TYR A 46 42.45 43.11 -4.88
CA TYR A 46 43.30 44.23 -5.27
C TYR A 46 44.62 43.70 -5.86
N ILE A 47 44.77 43.73 -7.18
CA ILE A 47 46.08 44.06 -7.76
C ILE A 47 45.86 45.49 -8.21
N LEU A 48 46.19 46.45 -7.34
CA LEU A 48 46.25 47.83 -7.78
C LEU A 48 47.17 47.84 -9.00
N PRO A 49 46.74 48.29 -10.19
CA PRO A 49 47.68 48.55 -11.27
C PRO A 49 48.62 49.62 -10.71
N SER A 50 49.85 49.22 -10.40
CA SER A 50 50.80 50.16 -9.85
C SER A 50 51.08 51.20 -10.92
N THR A 51 50.93 52.46 -10.55
CA THR A 51 51.20 53.61 -11.42
C THR A 51 52.70 53.83 -11.61
N ASP A 52 53.53 52.97 -11.03
CA ASP A 52 54.98 53.03 -11.13
C ASP A 52 55.41 52.61 -12.54
N GLU A 53 56.16 53.49 -13.21
CA GLU A 53 56.66 53.25 -14.58
C GLU A 53 57.55 51.99 -14.68
N ILE A 54 58.09 51.56 -13.54
CA ILE A 54 58.93 50.36 -13.37
C ILE A 54 58.12 49.06 -13.45
N ASP A 55 56.81 49.11 -13.18
CA ASP A 55 55.93 47.93 -13.17
C ASP A 55 55.21 47.71 -14.51
N ARG A 56 55.54 48.52 -15.53
CA ARG A 56 55.03 48.34 -16.90
C ARG A 56 55.64 47.09 -17.53
N VAL A 57 54.82 46.32 -18.24
CA VAL A 57 55.24 45.09 -18.95
C VAL A 57 56.34 45.37 -19.99
N ASP A 58 56.35 46.57 -20.58
CA ASP A 58 57.32 47.03 -21.57
C ASP A 58 58.42 47.94 -20.98
N PHE A 59 58.78 47.77 -19.70
CA PHE A 59 59.79 48.62 -19.06
C PHE A 59 61.14 48.57 -19.79
N ASN A 60 61.55 49.69 -20.36
CA ASN A 60 62.88 49.86 -20.94
C ASN A 60 63.80 50.61 -19.95
N PRO A 61 64.80 49.95 -19.34
CA PRO A 61 65.69 50.59 -18.39
C PRO A 61 66.52 51.71 -19.02
N VAL A 62 66.79 51.64 -20.33
CA VAL A 62 67.60 52.64 -21.04
C VAL A 62 66.81 53.93 -21.21
N ASP A 63 65.54 53.85 -21.61
CA ASP A 63 64.68 55.04 -21.76
C ASP A 63 64.38 55.69 -20.42
N TYR A 64 64.20 54.89 -19.37
CA TYR A 64 64.01 55.36 -18.00
C TYR A 64 65.25 56.10 -17.46
N ILE A 65 66.45 55.57 -17.70
CA ILE A 65 67.71 56.23 -17.32
C ILE A 65 67.91 57.52 -18.14
N ASN A 66 67.60 57.51 -19.43
CA ASN A 66 67.70 58.69 -20.30
C ASN A 66 66.68 59.78 -19.91
N GLN A 67 65.52 59.41 -19.36
CA GLN A 67 64.53 60.34 -18.81
C GLN A 67 64.98 60.95 -17.47
N LEU A 68 65.72 60.19 -16.65
CA LEU A 68 66.29 60.66 -15.39
C LEU A 68 67.54 61.54 -15.60
N PHE A 69 68.34 61.27 -16.64
CA PHE A 69 69.58 62.00 -16.94
C PHE A 69 69.63 62.46 -18.41
N PRO A 70 68.85 63.49 -18.80
CA PRO A 70 68.78 63.94 -20.19
C PRO A 70 70.01 64.76 -20.66
N THR A 71 70.82 65.31 -19.75
CA THR A 71 72.04 66.07 -20.08
C THR A 71 73.20 65.72 -19.14
N GLU A 72 74.45 65.96 -19.58
CA GLU A 72 75.66 65.67 -18.78
C GLU A 72 75.71 66.42 -17.44
N GLN A 73 75.02 67.56 -17.33
CA GLN A 73 74.91 68.34 -16.09
C GLN A 73 74.02 67.64 -15.04
N SER A 74 73.07 66.80 -15.45
CA SER A 74 72.20 66.03 -14.54
C SER A 74 72.95 64.91 -13.82
N LEU A 75 74.10 64.46 -14.33
CA LEU A 75 74.94 63.45 -13.66
C LEU A 75 75.54 63.93 -12.33
N ALA A 76 75.55 65.24 -12.06
CA ALA A 76 75.96 65.78 -10.77
C ALA A 76 75.07 65.31 -9.60
N ASN A 77 73.81 64.93 -9.87
CA ASN A 77 72.84 64.50 -8.86
C ASN A 77 72.70 62.97 -8.77
N ILE A 78 73.65 62.21 -9.33
CA ILE A 78 73.55 60.75 -9.42
C ILE A 78 73.48 60.06 -8.05
N ASP A 79 74.23 60.57 -7.07
CA ASP A 79 74.25 60.01 -5.71
C ASP A 79 72.92 60.20 -4.98
N GLU A 80 72.21 61.29 -5.25
CA GLU A 80 70.87 61.57 -4.71
C GLU A 80 69.82 60.62 -5.30
N VAL A 81 69.86 60.40 -6.61
CA VAL A 81 68.97 59.45 -7.30
C VAL A 81 69.24 58.02 -6.83
N ILE A 82 70.51 57.62 -6.71
CA ILE A 82 70.89 56.30 -6.17
C ILE A 82 70.41 56.15 -4.72
N GLY A 83 70.53 57.20 -3.90
CA GLY A 83 70.00 57.23 -2.54
C GLY A 83 68.49 57.04 -2.48
N SER A 84 67.77 57.74 -3.35
CA SER A 84 66.31 57.63 -3.49
C SER A 84 65.87 56.23 -3.92
N VAL A 85 66.51 55.65 -4.94
CA VAL A 85 66.22 54.28 -5.40
C VAL A 85 66.53 53.25 -4.31
N LYS A 86 67.68 53.35 -3.62
CA LYS A 86 68.01 52.47 -2.48
C LYS A 86 67.00 52.60 -1.34
N SER A 87 66.50 53.80 -1.08
CA SER A 87 65.45 54.04 -0.09
C SER A 87 64.12 53.39 -0.52
N LYS A 88 63.73 53.54 -1.79
CA LYS A 88 62.51 52.93 -2.35
C LYS A 88 62.58 51.40 -2.33
N VAL A 89 63.75 50.81 -2.63
CA VAL A 89 63.99 49.36 -2.50
C VAL A 89 63.84 48.89 -1.05
N ARG A 90 64.37 49.64 -0.07
CA ARG A 90 64.22 49.31 1.35
C ARG A 90 62.78 49.45 1.84
N SER A 91 62.05 50.47 1.36
CA SER A 91 60.62 50.61 1.64
C SER A 91 59.84 49.43 1.09
N LEU A 92 60.07 49.09 -0.19
CA LEU A 92 59.42 47.95 -0.84
C LEU A 92 59.73 46.62 -0.15
N ASP A 93 60.97 46.36 0.27
CA ASP A 93 61.30 45.14 1.03
C ASP A 93 60.57 45.10 2.39
N THR A 94 60.38 46.26 3.02
CA THR A 94 59.62 46.38 4.27
C THR A 94 58.12 46.12 4.03
N ASP A 95 57.57 46.69 2.96
CA ASP A 95 56.17 46.53 2.56
C ASP A 95 55.88 45.07 2.13
N ILE A 96 56.79 44.44 1.39
CA ILE A 96 56.69 43.02 1.01
C ILE A 96 56.69 42.14 2.27
N ARG A 97 57.61 42.37 3.21
CA ARG A 97 57.65 41.61 4.46
C ARG A 97 56.39 41.81 5.30
N PHE A 98 55.84 43.03 5.33
CA PHE A 98 54.58 43.31 6.00
C PHE A 98 53.42 42.58 5.35
N THR A 99 53.28 42.67 4.03
CA THR A 99 52.22 42.01 3.25
C THR A 99 52.30 40.49 3.34
N ILE A 100 53.50 39.88 3.31
CA ILE A 100 53.66 38.43 3.46
C ILE A 100 53.20 37.96 4.84
N ARG A 101 53.55 38.69 5.90
CA ARG A 101 53.11 38.36 7.26
C ARG A 101 51.60 38.51 7.43
N ALA A 102 51.05 39.62 6.92
CA ALA A 102 49.61 39.84 6.90
C ALA A 102 48.88 38.71 6.15
N HIS A 103 49.40 38.29 4.99
CA HIS A 103 48.84 37.17 4.24
C HIS A 103 48.95 35.84 4.98
N SER A 104 50.08 35.52 5.61
CA SER A 104 50.23 34.26 6.34
C SER A 104 49.28 34.16 7.54
N ASP A 105 49.04 35.28 8.23
CA ASP A 105 48.12 35.32 9.38
C ASP A 105 46.66 35.19 8.91
N ILE A 106 46.30 35.83 7.79
CA ILE A 106 44.98 35.72 7.16
C ILE A 106 44.72 34.31 6.64
N GLU A 107 45.68 33.68 5.94
CA GLU A 107 45.52 32.32 5.41
C GLU A 107 45.26 31.30 6.52
N ILE A 108 45.97 31.41 7.65
CA ILE A 108 45.79 30.51 8.80
C ILE A 108 44.42 30.72 9.45
N ASP A 109 43.95 31.97 9.56
CA ASP A 109 42.64 32.26 10.15
C ASP A 109 41.48 31.87 9.23
N GLU A 110 41.61 32.12 7.92
CA GLU A 110 40.65 31.65 6.91
C GLU A 110 40.55 30.12 6.92
N HIS A 111 41.68 29.41 6.96
CA HIS A 111 41.64 27.94 7.01
C HIS A 111 40.99 27.43 8.31
N LYS A 112 41.25 28.07 9.45
CA LYS A 112 40.57 27.74 10.71
C LYS A 112 39.08 28.06 10.67
N ALA A 113 38.68 29.17 10.07
CA ALA A 113 37.27 29.53 9.89
C ALA A 113 36.54 28.52 8.98
N LEU A 114 37.17 28.14 7.87
CA LEU A 114 36.66 27.12 6.94
C LEU A 114 36.48 25.76 7.63
N VAL A 115 37.47 25.30 8.40
CA VAL A 115 37.37 24.04 9.16
C VAL A 115 36.27 24.10 10.22
N LYS A 116 36.12 25.23 10.93
CA LYS A 116 35.03 25.42 11.90
C LYS A 116 33.65 25.35 11.23
N VAL A 117 33.49 25.99 10.07
CA VAL A 117 32.23 25.96 9.29
C VAL A 117 31.96 24.56 8.76
N GLN A 118 32.98 23.85 8.27
CA GLN A 118 32.82 22.48 7.80
C GLN A 118 32.36 21.55 8.93
N ASN A 119 32.98 21.67 10.12
CA ASN A 119 32.61 20.88 11.29
C ASN A 119 31.20 21.20 11.80
N SER A 120 30.78 22.47 11.76
CA SER A 120 29.43 22.86 12.18
C SER A 120 28.35 22.35 11.23
N ILE A 121 28.60 22.38 9.91
CA ILE A 121 27.71 21.79 8.90
C ILE A 121 27.60 20.28 9.12
N LEU A 122 28.73 19.60 9.33
CA LEU A 122 28.76 18.16 9.53
C LEU A 122 27.98 17.74 10.79
N LEU A 123 28.14 18.46 11.91
CA LEU A 123 27.36 18.25 13.13
C LEU A 123 25.87 18.49 12.92
N LEU A 124 25.50 19.57 12.22
CA LEU A 124 24.10 19.88 11.91
C LEU A 124 23.47 18.76 11.06
N LEU A 125 24.16 18.28 10.03
CA LEU A 125 23.68 17.19 9.18
C LEU A 125 23.51 15.89 9.97
N PHE A 126 24.44 15.57 10.87
CA PHE A 126 24.30 14.40 11.73
C PHE A 126 23.12 14.52 12.69
N GLN A 127 22.86 15.72 13.22
CA GLN A 127 21.68 15.96 14.05
C GLN A 127 20.40 15.79 13.23
N GLN A 128 20.30 16.42 12.06
CA GLN A 128 19.14 16.27 11.19
C GLN A 128 18.92 14.82 10.76
N MET A 129 19.98 14.09 10.41
CA MET A 129 19.90 12.67 10.07
C MET A 129 19.39 11.83 11.25
N ARG A 130 19.84 12.14 12.47
CA ARG A 130 19.35 11.48 13.69
C ARG A 130 17.87 11.78 13.93
N GLU A 131 17.44 13.03 13.80
CA GLU A 131 16.04 13.42 13.93
C GLU A 131 15.14 12.74 12.89
N ILE A 132 15.60 12.65 11.63
CA ILE A 132 14.89 11.94 10.56
C ILE A 132 14.80 10.45 10.89
N LYS A 133 15.88 9.83 11.36
CA LYS A 133 15.90 8.43 11.77
C LYS A 133 14.92 8.18 12.92
N ASP A 134 14.90 9.04 13.93
CA ASP A 134 14.01 8.91 15.07
C ASP A 134 12.54 9.11 14.66
N LYS A 135 12.25 10.06 13.77
CA LYS A 135 10.91 10.24 13.20
C LYS A 135 10.48 9.03 12.36
N ALA A 136 11.39 8.47 11.56
CA ALA A 136 11.12 7.29 10.76
C ALA A 136 10.83 6.06 11.63
N ASN A 137 11.62 5.85 12.70
CA ASN A 137 11.40 4.77 13.66
C ASN A 137 10.05 4.89 14.36
N LYS A 138 9.70 6.09 14.84
CA LYS A 138 8.39 6.36 15.46
C LYS A 138 7.25 6.14 14.46
N SER A 139 7.43 6.53 13.20
CA SER A 139 6.44 6.30 12.14
C SER A 139 6.28 4.81 11.82
N GLU A 140 7.35 4.02 11.85
CA GLU A 140 7.30 2.57 11.65
C GLU A 140 6.57 1.89 12.81
N GLU A 141 6.89 2.25 14.05
CA GLU A 141 6.22 1.73 15.25
C GLU A 141 4.71 2.02 15.22
N MET A 142 4.32 3.26 14.94
CA MET A 142 2.92 3.64 14.79
C MET A 142 2.22 2.86 13.67
N ALA A 143 2.88 2.64 12.52
CA ALA A 143 2.32 1.83 11.45
C ALA A 143 2.14 0.36 11.85
N LYS A 144 3.06 -0.20 12.65
CA LYS A 144 2.93 -1.55 13.21
C LYS A 144 1.75 -1.66 14.18
N GLU A 145 1.55 -0.65 15.03
CA GLU A 145 0.38 -0.62 15.93
C GLU A 145 -0.93 -0.54 15.16
N ILE A 146 -1.04 0.37 14.18
CA ILE A 146 -2.24 0.49 13.35
C ILE A 146 -2.54 -0.82 12.63
N THR A 147 -1.54 -1.48 12.05
CA THR A 147 -1.74 -2.76 11.35
C THR A 147 -2.09 -3.90 12.30
N ARG A 148 -1.59 -3.89 13.54
CA ARG A 148 -2.00 -4.83 14.59
C ARG A 148 -3.47 -4.62 14.94
N ASP A 149 -3.89 -3.39 15.15
CA ASP A 149 -5.25 -3.06 15.55
C ASP A 149 -6.27 -3.36 14.43
N ILE A 150 -5.89 -3.10 13.16
CA ILE A 150 -6.69 -3.52 11.99
C ILE A 150 -6.88 -5.04 11.98
N LYS A 151 -5.83 -5.83 12.22
CA LYS A 151 -5.94 -7.29 12.28
C LYS A 151 -6.87 -7.74 13.41
N GLN A 152 -6.79 -7.12 14.58
CA GLN A 152 -7.69 -7.43 15.69
C GLN A 152 -9.15 -7.09 15.35
N LEU A 153 -9.38 -5.94 14.69
CA LEU A 153 -10.71 -5.54 14.23
C LEU A 153 -11.26 -6.51 13.18
N ASP A 154 -10.44 -7.00 12.25
CA ASP A 154 -10.83 -7.98 11.25
C ASP A 154 -11.22 -9.32 11.89
N VAL A 155 -10.46 -9.78 12.89
CA VAL A 155 -10.81 -10.97 13.67
C VAL A 155 -12.12 -10.75 14.43
N ALA A 156 -12.30 -9.59 15.07
CA ALA A 156 -13.55 -9.26 15.77
C ALA A 156 -14.74 -9.23 14.80
N LYS A 157 -14.59 -8.59 13.64
CA LYS A 157 -15.60 -8.55 12.58
C LYS A 157 -15.92 -9.96 12.08
N LYS A 158 -14.91 -10.80 11.85
CA LYS A 158 -15.11 -12.19 11.43
C LYS A 158 -15.88 -12.97 12.50
N ASN A 159 -15.48 -12.86 13.76
CA ASN A 159 -16.15 -13.52 14.88
C ASN A 159 -17.60 -13.05 15.01
N LEU A 160 -17.86 -11.74 14.93
CA LEU A 160 -19.22 -11.19 14.92
C LEU A 160 -20.04 -11.68 13.73
N THR A 161 -19.47 -11.71 12.53
CA THR A 161 -20.14 -12.22 11.32
C THR A 161 -20.52 -13.69 11.50
N THR A 162 -19.61 -14.51 12.02
CA THR A 162 -19.86 -15.90 12.36
C THR A 162 -20.97 -16.01 13.39
N SER A 163 -20.93 -15.25 14.49
CA SER A 163 -21.96 -15.26 15.53
C SER A 163 -23.34 -14.83 15.03
N VAL A 164 -23.43 -13.81 14.18
CA VAL A 164 -24.70 -13.40 13.57
C VAL A 164 -25.22 -14.48 12.63
N THR A 165 -24.34 -15.09 11.83
CA THR A 165 -24.72 -16.16 10.90
C THR A 165 -25.20 -17.40 11.66
N THR A 166 -24.48 -17.83 12.70
CA THR A 166 -24.89 -18.97 13.54
C THR A 166 -26.21 -18.69 14.25
N LEU A 167 -26.41 -17.48 14.79
CA LEU A 167 -27.69 -17.09 15.40
C LEU A 167 -28.83 -17.08 14.39
N ASN A 168 -28.63 -16.55 13.18
CA ASN A 168 -29.64 -16.59 12.12
C ASN A 168 -29.98 -18.04 11.74
N HIS A 169 -28.99 -18.90 11.62
CA HIS A 169 -29.17 -20.32 11.34
C HIS A 169 -29.93 -21.03 12.48
N LEU A 170 -29.60 -20.74 13.74
CA LEU A 170 -30.35 -21.22 14.89
C LEU A 170 -31.80 -20.71 14.90
N GLN A 171 -32.02 -19.44 14.56
CA GLN A 171 -33.34 -18.85 14.47
C GLN A 171 -34.16 -19.52 13.36
N ILE A 172 -33.57 -19.83 12.21
CA ILE A 172 -34.21 -20.61 11.15
C ILE A 172 -34.67 -21.97 11.70
N ILE A 173 -33.82 -22.70 12.43
CA ILE A 173 -34.19 -23.99 13.01
C ILE A 173 -35.29 -23.82 14.10
N ALA A 174 -35.15 -22.82 14.97
CA ALA A 174 -36.05 -22.60 16.11
C ALA A 174 -37.45 -22.14 15.69
N ILE A 175 -37.56 -21.26 14.69
CA ILE A 175 -38.85 -20.82 14.14
C ILE A 175 -39.51 -21.96 13.37
N LYS A 176 -38.74 -22.71 12.57
CA LYS A 176 -39.28 -23.80 11.75
C LYS A 176 -39.73 -25.02 12.56
N LYS A 177 -39.24 -25.23 13.79
CA LYS A 177 -39.85 -26.18 14.75
C LYS A 177 -41.32 -25.86 15.10
N LYS A 178 -41.80 -24.63 14.88
CA LYS A 178 -43.17 -24.20 15.23
C LYS A 178 -44.17 -24.22 14.06
N SER A 179 -43.70 -24.27 12.81
CA SER A 179 -44.57 -24.28 11.62
C SER A 179 -44.08 -25.35 10.63
N TYR A 180 -44.59 -26.57 10.81
CA TYR A 180 -44.25 -27.75 10.01
C TYR A 180 -44.63 -27.62 8.52
N GLY A 181 -45.49 -26.65 8.14
CA GLY A 181 -45.94 -26.44 6.76
C GLY A 181 -44.97 -25.65 5.87
N ASP A 182 -44.16 -24.75 6.43
CA ASP A 182 -43.33 -23.83 5.62
C ASP A 182 -41.94 -24.41 5.30
N ILE A 183 -41.56 -25.53 5.94
CA ILE A 183 -40.27 -26.21 5.72
C ILE A 183 -40.25 -26.89 4.34
N ALA A 184 -41.39 -27.41 3.88
CA ALA A 184 -41.55 -28.03 2.57
C ALA A 184 -41.24 -27.07 1.40
N ASN A 185 -41.40 -25.76 1.62
CA ASN A 185 -41.24 -24.75 0.56
C ASN A 185 -39.81 -24.19 0.44
N LEU A 186 -38.95 -24.35 1.45
CA LEU A 186 -37.54 -23.90 1.39
C LEU A 186 -36.60 -24.91 2.09
N PRO A 187 -36.21 -25.99 1.38
CA PRO A 187 -35.23 -26.96 1.87
C PRO A 187 -33.78 -26.46 1.76
N HIS A 188 -33.48 -25.58 0.81
CA HIS A 188 -32.11 -25.08 0.57
C HIS A 188 -31.47 -24.38 1.79
N PRO A 189 -32.18 -23.52 2.56
CA PRO A 189 -31.63 -22.95 3.78
C PRO A 189 -31.33 -23.99 4.85
N VAL A 190 -32.07 -25.10 4.92
CA VAL A 190 -31.93 -26.09 6.01
C VAL A 190 -30.70 -26.97 5.81
N ILE A 191 -30.40 -27.38 4.58
CA ILE A 191 -29.21 -28.18 4.26
C ILE A 191 -27.93 -27.35 4.46
N SER A 192 -27.91 -26.10 3.98
CA SER A 192 -26.78 -25.18 4.16
C SER A 192 -26.53 -24.84 5.64
N VAL A 193 -27.60 -24.77 6.44
CA VAL A 193 -27.53 -24.62 7.90
C VAL A 193 -26.86 -25.84 8.56
N LEU A 194 -27.20 -27.07 8.16
CA LEU A 194 -26.58 -28.30 8.68
C LEU A 194 -25.09 -28.41 8.36
N GLU A 195 -24.67 -27.90 7.20
CA GLU A 195 -23.25 -27.86 6.80
C GLU A 195 -22.46 -26.87 7.67
N HIS A 196 -23.03 -25.70 7.95
CA HIS A 196 -22.40 -24.71 8.82
C HIS A 196 -22.21 -25.19 10.27
N PHE A 197 -23.03 -26.13 10.73
CA PHE A 197 -22.94 -26.70 12.09
C PHE A 197 -22.03 -27.92 12.23
N GLN A 198 -21.48 -28.48 11.14
CA GLN A 198 -20.52 -29.61 11.19
C GLN A 198 -19.34 -29.40 12.17
N PRO A 199 -18.65 -28.24 12.20
CA PRO A 199 -17.54 -28.03 13.14
C PRO A 199 -17.98 -27.88 14.60
N TYR A 200 -19.28 -27.70 14.87
CA TYR A 200 -19.84 -27.52 16.22
C TYR A 200 -20.49 -28.79 16.79
N MET A 201 -20.32 -29.95 16.13
CA MET A 201 -20.91 -31.24 16.51
C MET A 201 -20.40 -31.81 17.84
N ASN A 202 -19.36 -31.22 18.43
CA ASN A 202 -18.86 -31.60 19.76
C ASN A 202 -19.80 -31.18 20.91
N ILE A 203 -20.78 -30.31 20.64
CA ILE A 203 -21.76 -29.87 21.63
C ILE A 203 -22.98 -30.81 21.56
N PRO A 204 -23.33 -31.53 22.65
CA PRO A 204 -24.38 -32.56 22.62
C PRO A 204 -25.76 -32.01 22.24
N GLN A 205 -26.06 -30.77 22.61
CA GLN A 205 -27.32 -30.09 22.26
C GLN A 205 -27.41 -29.78 20.74
N ILE A 206 -26.28 -29.44 20.11
CA ILE A 206 -26.22 -29.19 18.66
C ILE A 206 -26.28 -30.53 17.91
N GLN A 207 -25.70 -31.58 18.45
CA GLN A 207 -25.79 -32.93 17.91
C GLN A 207 -27.24 -33.44 17.91
N GLU A 208 -27.96 -33.28 19.02
CA GLU A 208 -29.38 -33.64 19.11
C GLU A 208 -30.23 -32.79 18.15
N LEU A 209 -29.96 -31.48 18.05
CA LEU A 209 -30.68 -30.60 17.12
C LEU A 209 -30.41 -31.00 15.66
N SER A 210 -29.16 -31.29 15.31
CA SER A 210 -28.74 -31.74 13.97
C SER A 210 -29.38 -33.09 13.63
N ALA A 211 -29.45 -34.02 14.58
CA ALA A 211 -30.14 -35.30 14.42
C ALA A 211 -31.65 -35.10 14.15
N ASN A 212 -32.32 -34.26 14.95
CA ASN A 212 -33.72 -33.91 14.75
C ASN A 212 -33.97 -33.26 13.38
N VAL A 213 -33.08 -32.36 12.92
CA VAL A 213 -33.20 -31.72 11.60
C VAL A 213 -32.96 -32.71 10.46
N LYS A 214 -32.04 -33.67 10.62
CA LYS A 214 -31.86 -34.76 9.65
C LYS A 214 -33.10 -35.65 9.59
N GLU A 215 -33.68 -36.00 10.73
CA GLU A 215 -34.93 -36.77 10.79
C GLU A 215 -36.09 -36.02 10.11
N LEU A 216 -36.23 -34.72 10.37
CA LEU A 216 -37.21 -33.87 9.68
C LEU A 216 -36.97 -33.82 8.17
N THR A 217 -35.71 -33.76 7.73
CA THR A 217 -35.37 -33.77 6.30
C THR A 217 -35.80 -35.09 5.65
N VAL A 218 -35.62 -36.22 6.34
CA VAL A 218 -36.10 -37.53 5.88
C VAL A 218 -37.62 -37.58 5.84
N GLN A 219 -38.31 -37.08 6.87
CA GLN A 219 -39.78 -37.04 6.91
C GLN A 219 -40.36 -36.17 5.78
N ILE A 220 -39.77 -35.00 5.53
CA ILE A 220 -40.16 -34.12 4.41
C ILE A 220 -39.89 -34.81 3.07
N THR A 221 -38.77 -35.52 2.92
CA THR A 221 -38.46 -36.29 1.70
C THR A 221 -39.51 -37.37 1.43
N VAL A 222 -39.99 -38.06 2.48
CA VAL A 222 -41.06 -39.06 2.39
C VAL A 222 -42.41 -38.41 2.08
N GLN A 223 -42.72 -37.27 2.71
CA GLN A 223 -43.97 -36.55 2.46
C GLN A 223 -44.01 -35.98 1.04
N VAL A 224 -42.93 -35.35 0.58
CA VAL A 224 -42.80 -34.85 -0.81
C VAL A 224 -42.91 -35.99 -1.80
N ARG A 225 -42.36 -37.18 -1.50
CA ARG A 225 -42.56 -38.38 -2.33
C ARG A 225 -44.04 -38.72 -2.43
N LYS A 226 -44.75 -38.83 -1.31
CA LYS A 226 -46.18 -39.18 -1.28
C LYS A 226 -47.03 -38.14 -2.01
N GLU A 227 -46.77 -36.85 -1.77
CA GLU A 227 -47.43 -35.76 -2.49
C GLU A 227 -47.11 -35.77 -3.99
N CYS A 228 -45.93 -36.27 -4.38
CA CYS A 228 -45.56 -36.47 -5.78
C CYS A 228 -46.36 -37.61 -6.41
N GLU A 229 -46.46 -38.76 -5.74
CA GLU A 229 -47.30 -39.90 -6.16
C GLU A 229 -48.77 -39.48 -6.31
N ASP A 230 -49.30 -38.71 -5.35
CA ASP A 230 -50.67 -38.17 -5.40
C ASP A 230 -50.85 -37.11 -6.50
N ALA A 231 -49.85 -36.24 -6.74
CA ALA A 231 -49.86 -35.23 -7.79
C ALA A 231 -49.75 -35.82 -9.21
N PHE A 232 -49.15 -37.01 -9.36
CA PHE A 232 -49.14 -37.74 -10.63
C PHE A 232 -50.49 -38.40 -10.94
N ASN A 233 -51.23 -38.81 -9.91
CA ASN A 233 -52.57 -39.40 -10.01
C ASN A 233 -53.69 -38.33 -10.06
N GLY A 234 -53.43 -37.11 -9.59
CA GLY A 234 -54.38 -35.99 -9.57
C GLY A 234 -54.17 -34.96 -10.71
N PRO A 235 -55.19 -34.14 -11.03
CA PRO A 235 -55.11 -33.21 -12.16
C PRO A 235 -54.24 -31.96 -11.93
N ASN A 236 -53.96 -31.53 -10.68
CA ASN A 236 -53.51 -30.16 -10.41
C ASN A 236 -52.38 -30.01 -9.35
N ALA A 237 -51.15 -30.49 -9.61
CA ALA A 237 -49.96 -30.05 -8.82
C ALA A 237 -48.57 -30.32 -9.46
N LYS A 238 -48.46 -30.67 -10.75
CA LYS A 238 -47.23 -31.24 -11.34
C LYS A 238 -45.96 -30.35 -11.31
N VAL A 239 -46.08 -29.02 -11.18
CA VAL A 239 -44.94 -28.09 -11.36
C VAL A 239 -44.23 -27.72 -10.05
N ASN A 240 -44.95 -27.64 -8.93
CA ASN A 240 -44.37 -27.18 -7.67
C ASN A 240 -43.60 -28.30 -6.96
N VAL A 241 -44.12 -29.53 -7.01
CA VAL A 241 -43.49 -30.69 -6.38
C VAL A 241 -42.14 -31.03 -7.05
N CYS A 242 -42.07 -30.96 -8.38
CA CYS A 242 -40.82 -31.24 -9.12
C CYS A 242 -39.70 -30.22 -8.81
N LYS A 243 -40.04 -28.93 -8.63
CA LYS A 243 -39.06 -27.91 -8.21
C LYS A 243 -38.52 -28.16 -6.80
N ILE A 244 -39.36 -28.68 -5.91
CA ILE A 244 -38.96 -29.03 -4.54
C ILE A 244 -38.03 -30.27 -4.56
N ILE A 245 -38.31 -31.26 -5.40
CA ILE A 245 -37.49 -32.47 -5.57
C ILE A 245 -36.06 -32.12 -6.05
N ASP A 246 -35.92 -31.22 -7.03
CA ASP A 246 -34.61 -30.80 -7.53
C ASP A 246 -33.77 -30.03 -6.48
N VAL A 247 -34.41 -29.42 -5.48
CA VAL A 247 -33.73 -28.63 -4.44
C VAL A 247 -33.39 -29.47 -3.19
N ILE A 248 -34.15 -30.52 -2.89
CA ILE A 248 -33.93 -31.37 -1.71
C ILE A 248 -32.77 -32.34 -1.92
N ASP A 249 -32.84 -33.19 -2.94
CA ASP A 249 -31.80 -34.17 -3.24
C ASP A 249 -31.95 -34.69 -4.69
N PRO A 250 -30.94 -34.54 -5.57
CA PRO A 250 -30.97 -35.12 -6.91
C PRO A 250 -31.13 -36.65 -6.92
N LYS A 251 -30.87 -37.36 -5.81
CA LYS A 251 -31.16 -38.80 -5.67
C LYS A 251 -32.65 -39.10 -5.61
N LEU A 252 -33.44 -38.23 -4.96
CA LEU A 252 -34.90 -38.38 -4.90
C LEU A 252 -35.52 -38.33 -6.29
N ARG A 253 -34.97 -37.50 -7.19
CA ARG A 253 -35.38 -37.44 -8.60
C ARG A 253 -35.24 -38.80 -9.30
N LEU A 254 -34.12 -39.48 -9.10
CA LEU A 254 -33.88 -40.80 -9.72
C LEU A 254 -34.83 -41.86 -9.16
N GLU A 255 -35.11 -41.82 -7.85
CA GLU A 255 -36.05 -42.76 -7.23
C GLU A 255 -37.50 -42.54 -7.69
N VAL A 256 -37.93 -41.28 -7.81
CA VAL A 256 -39.27 -40.93 -8.34
C VAL A 256 -39.41 -41.34 -9.80
N ILE A 257 -38.38 -41.12 -10.64
CA ILE A 257 -38.38 -41.57 -12.03
C ILE A 257 -38.46 -43.10 -12.10
N ASN A 258 -37.69 -43.82 -11.28
CA ASN A 258 -37.70 -45.28 -11.27
C ASN A 258 -39.07 -45.83 -10.81
N TRP A 259 -39.70 -45.21 -9.81
CA TRP A 259 -41.07 -45.54 -9.41
C TRP A 259 -42.07 -45.28 -10.53
N PHE A 260 -42.02 -44.11 -11.17
CA PHE A 260 -42.91 -43.74 -12.26
C PHE A 260 -42.81 -44.73 -13.44
N LEU A 261 -41.58 -45.07 -13.84
CA LEU A 261 -41.31 -46.08 -14.86
C LEU A 261 -41.87 -47.44 -14.45
N LYS A 262 -41.65 -47.87 -13.20
CA LYS A 262 -42.16 -49.16 -12.71
C LYS A 262 -43.69 -49.23 -12.67
N THR A 263 -44.36 -48.14 -12.31
CA THR A 263 -45.83 -48.08 -12.24
C THR A 263 -46.49 -48.07 -13.62
N HIS A 264 -45.93 -47.34 -14.59
CA HIS A 264 -46.48 -47.34 -15.96
C HIS A 264 -46.03 -48.54 -16.79
N LEU A 265 -44.86 -49.12 -16.52
CA LEU A 265 -44.39 -50.34 -17.18
C LEU A 265 -44.97 -51.61 -16.56
N SER A 266 -45.53 -51.58 -15.34
CA SER A 266 -46.15 -52.77 -14.73
C SER A 266 -47.43 -53.17 -15.45
N GLU A 267 -48.23 -52.21 -15.93
CA GLU A 267 -49.38 -52.47 -16.82
C GLU A 267 -48.94 -53.16 -18.11
N TYR A 268 -47.83 -52.70 -18.69
CA TYR A 268 -47.23 -53.31 -19.88
C TYR A 268 -46.65 -54.70 -19.58
N THR A 269 -46.07 -54.88 -18.39
CA THR A 269 -45.53 -56.16 -17.93
C THR A 269 -46.64 -57.18 -17.77
N ILE A 270 -47.77 -56.82 -17.16
CA ILE A 270 -48.94 -57.70 -17.01
C ILE A 270 -49.54 -58.08 -18.39
N LEU A 271 -49.69 -57.10 -19.29
CA LEU A 271 -50.20 -57.34 -20.65
C LEU A 271 -49.29 -58.23 -21.52
N TYR A 272 -47.96 -58.17 -21.30
CA TYR A 272 -47.01 -58.99 -22.06
C TYR A 272 -46.60 -60.30 -21.38
N GLN A 273 -46.87 -60.48 -20.09
CA GLN A 273 -46.52 -61.71 -19.36
C GLN A 273 -47.50 -62.85 -19.66
N GLU A 274 -48.78 -62.56 -19.96
CA GLU A 274 -49.71 -63.55 -20.54
C GLU A 274 -49.57 -63.71 -22.05
N SER A 275 -49.23 -62.64 -22.79
CA SER A 275 -49.17 -62.71 -24.25
C SER A 275 -47.96 -63.49 -24.78
N GLN A 276 -46.84 -63.52 -24.06
CA GLN A 276 -45.68 -64.30 -24.51
C GLN A 276 -45.87 -65.82 -24.42
N GLU A 277 -46.62 -66.36 -23.45
CA GLU A 277 -46.91 -67.82 -23.46
C GLU A 277 -47.86 -68.22 -24.60
N ILE A 278 -48.80 -67.34 -24.99
CA ILE A 278 -49.77 -67.62 -26.06
C ILE A 278 -49.15 -67.37 -27.45
N ILE A 279 -48.33 -66.33 -27.61
CA ILE A 279 -47.68 -66.01 -28.89
C ILE A 279 -46.52 -66.97 -29.19
N ILE A 280 -45.78 -67.45 -28.19
CA ILE A 280 -44.72 -68.45 -28.40
C ILE A 280 -45.33 -69.82 -28.73
N LYS A 281 -46.43 -70.24 -28.09
CA LYS A 281 -47.12 -71.50 -28.43
C LYS A 281 -47.77 -71.50 -29.82
N ASN A 282 -48.27 -70.35 -30.30
CA ASN A 282 -48.90 -70.24 -31.63
C ASN A 282 -47.90 -70.05 -32.78
N LYS A 283 -46.59 -69.90 -32.50
CA LYS A 283 -45.53 -69.85 -33.54
C LYS A 283 -44.77 -71.17 -33.73
N ILE A 284 -45.10 -72.22 -32.97
CA ILE A 284 -44.45 -73.56 -33.05
C ILE A 284 -45.49 -74.65 -33.43
N LYS A 285 -46.54 -74.31 -34.18
CA LYS A 285 -47.42 -75.29 -34.83
C LYS A 285 -47.54 -75.01 -36.31
#